data_AF-A0A6H2C0U1-F1
#
_entry.id   AF-A0A6H2C0U1-F1
#
_cell.length_a   1.000
_cell.length_b   1.000
_cell.length_c   1.000
_cell.angle_alpha   90.00
_cell.angle_beta   90.00
_cell.angle_gamma   90.00
#
_symmetry.space_group_name_H-M   'P 1'
#
loop_
_entity.id
_entity.type
_entity.pdbx_description
1 polymer ?
#
loop_
_entity_poly.entity_id
_entity_poly.type
_entity_poly.pdbx_seq_one_letter_code
_entity_poly.pdbx_strand_id
1 'polypeptide(L)'
;MTRFIHDQFAKDYLEELLKPFGQVEAPSHLAGEIREIDVLFSPVSTQTADIEILGLLGKLAATPAIFEPFRNPASKEEICDCLLKSLEVRGALQREAKRNKNPIATIETPRLWVLTPTASQTLLSGFRAIENPNWPAGIYFLADYLNTAIVAIHQLPRTPETLWLRLLGRETVQKRAIDELETLPTNYPFQQATLELLYNLQQTLQINKSSEPEDKELIMRLAPFYQRDKEQARLEGEQKGEERLVLRLINRRFGEIKLSLIEQVQSLSIEQLENLADALLDFSQVADLETWLKQQKLQETDS
;
A
#
# COMPACT_ATOMS: atom_id res chain seq x y z
N MET A 1 21.46 9.12 -5.39
CA MET A 1 21.25 7.71 -5.00
C MET A 1 19.96 7.57 -4.21
N THR A 2 19.76 8.36 -3.15
CA THR A 2 18.51 8.50 -2.38
C THR A 2 17.28 8.82 -3.24
N ARG A 3 17.40 9.77 -4.18
CA ARG A 3 16.33 10.08 -5.14
C ARG A 3 15.79 8.82 -5.84
N PHE A 4 16.67 7.97 -6.37
CA PHE A 4 16.28 6.73 -7.05
C PHE A 4 15.57 5.75 -6.11
N ILE A 5 15.98 5.67 -4.83
CA ILE A 5 15.34 4.82 -3.83
C ILE A 5 13.90 5.30 -3.56
N HIS A 6 13.70 6.61 -3.41
CA HIS A 6 12.37 7.19 -3.20
C HIS A 6 11.48 7.11 -4.44
N ASP A 7 12.05 7.32 -5.63
CA ASP A 7 11.34 7.19 -6.89
C ASP A 7 10.88 5.73 -7.09
N GLN A 8 11.74 4.74 -6.76
CA GLN A 8 11.35 3.33 -6.80
C GLN A 8 10.27 3.00 -5.77
N PHE A 9 10.40 3.48 -4.52
CA PHE A 9 9.36 3.31 -3.51
C PHE A 9 8.01 3.84 -3.97
N ALA A 10 7.97 5.04 -4.58
CA ALA A 10 6.73 5.63 -5.03
C ALA A 10 6.04 4.80 -6.13
N LYS A 11 6.83 4.18 -7.01
CA LYS A 11 6.32 3.23 -8.03
C LYS A 11 5.72 2.01 -7.35
N ASP A 12 6.54 1.25 -6.62
CA ASP A 12 6.12 0.01 -5.95
C ASP A 12 4.88 0.23 -5.07
N TYR A 13 4.83 1.39 -4.39
CA TYR A 13 3.72 1.81 -3.57
C TYR A 13 2.42 2.04 -4.35
N LEU A 14 2.48 2.78 -5.45
CA LEU A 14 1.30 3.01 -6.29
C LEU A 14 0.84 1.71 -6.97
N GLU A 15 1.78 0.87 -7.43
CA GLU A 15 1.46 -0.42 -8.03
C GLU A 15 0.73 -1.33 -7.04
N GLU A 16 1.26 -1.47 -5.81
CA GLU A 16 0.68 -2.35 -4.79
C GLU A 16 -0.73 -1.91 -4.36
N LEU A 17 -0.97 -0.60 -4.22
CA LEU A 17 -2.28 -0.07 -3.87
C LEU A 17 -3.31 -0.23 -4.99
N LEU A 18 -2.90 -0.07 -6.25
CA LEU A 18 -3.82 -0.05 -7.40
C LEU A 18 -4.08 -1.44 -8.00
N LYS A 19 -3.13 -2.37 -7.88
CA LYS A 19 -3.20 -3.72 -8.45
C LYS A 19 -4.48 -4.50 -8.13
N PRO A 20 -5.10 -4.39 -6.94
CA PRO A 20 -6.36 -5.08 -6.67
C PRO A 20 -7.56 -4.58 -7.49
N PHE A 21 -7.47 -3.39 -8.09
CA PHE A 21 -8.60 -2.68 -8.72
C PHE A 21 -8.49 -2.58 -10.25
N GLY A 22 -7.41 -3.08 -10.83
CA GLY A 22 -7.12 -2.86 -12.25
C GLY A 22 -5.81 -3.46 -12.68
N GLN A 23 -5.54 -3.32 -13.97
CA GLN A 23 -4.26 -3.68 -14.55
C GLN A 23 -3.29 -2.53 -14.33
N VAL A 24 -2.21 -2.81 -13.62
CA VAL A 24 -1.04 -1.94 -13.53
C VAL A 24 -0.03 -2.46 -14.56
N GLU A 25 0.23 -1.66 -15.59
CA GLU A 25 1.27 -1.98 -16.57
C GLU A 25 2.60 -1.38 -16.10
N ALA A 26 3.57 -2.27 -15.91
CA ALA A 26 4.97 -1.91 -15.75
C ALA A 26 5.45 -1.11 -16.98
N PRO A 27 6.54 -0.32 -16.88
CA PRO A 27 6.98 0.61 -17.91
C PRO A 27 6.93 0.00 -19.32
N SER A 28 5.94 0.41 -20.12
CA SER A 28 5.73 -0.18 -21.43
C SER A 28 6.85 0.28 -22.38
N HIS A 29 7.59 -0.65 -22.97
CA HIS A 29 8.57 -0.37 -24.04
C HIS A 29 7.83 0.00 -25.35
N LEU A 30 7.21 1.18 -25.39
CA LEU A 30 6.52 1.67 -26.57
C LEU A 30 7.54 2.20 -27.58
N ALA A 31 7.97 1.32 -28.48
CA ALA A 31 8.69 1.62 -29.72
C ALA A 31 9.94 2.54 -29.58
N GLY A 32 11.10 1.91 -29.35
CA GLY A 32 12.39 2.37 -29.89
C GLY A 32 13.13 3.50 -29.17
N GLU A 33 12.45 4.33 -28.38
CA GLU A 33 13.11 5.34 -27.53
C GLU A 33 12.62 5.15 -26.09
N ILE A 34 13.56 4.84 -25.19
CA ILE A 34 13.28 4.46 -23.80
C ILE A 34 12.74 5.68 -23.05
N ARG A 35 11.41 5.81 -23.00
CA ARG A 35 10.72 6.70 -22.07
C ARG A 35 9.83 5.84 -21.17
N GLU A 36 10.36 5.53 -20.00
CA GLU A 36 9.65 4.78 -18.98
C GLU A 36 8.61 5.67 -18.31
N ILE A 37 7.36 5.22 -18.35
CA ILE A 37 6.28 5.76 -17.53
C ILE A 37 6.35 5.08 -16.19
N ASP A 38 6.17 5.86 -15.13
CA ASP A 38 6.34 5.34 -13.78
C ASP A 38 5.22 4.35 -13.41
N VAL A 39 3.94 4.72 -13.60
CA VAL A 39 2.80 3.81 -13.40
C VAL A 39 1.71 4.11 -14.43
N LEU A 40 1.35 3.10 -15.25
CA LEU A 40 0.17 3.14 -16.13
C LEU A 40 -0.90 2.20 -15.56
N PHE A 41 -2.06 2.74 -15.21
CA PHE A 41 -3.16 2.01 -14.59
C PHE A 41 -4.41 2.02 -15.45
N SER A 42 -5.07 0.87 -15.55
CA SER A 42 -6.37 0.70 -16.18
C SER A 42 -7.35 0.00 -15.22
N PRO A 43 -8.41 0.67 -14.74
CA PRO A 43 -9.34 0.08 -13.77
C PRO A 43 -10.21 -1.03 -14.38
N VAL A 44 -10.60 -2.03 -13.58
CA VAL A 44 -11.63 -3.00 -13.97
C VAL A 44 -13.01 -2.35 -13.81
N SER A 45 -13.83 -2.36 -14.87
CA SER A 45 -15.13 -1.69 -14.91
C SER A 45 -16.15 -2.14 -13.85
N THR A 46 -15.95 -3.29 -13.23
CA THR A 46 -16.83 -3.83 -12.17
C THR A 46 -16.39 -3.50 -10.74
N GLN A 47 -15.17 -3.01 -10.53
CA GLN A 47 -14.59 -2.73 -9.19
C GLN A 47 -14.45 -1.23 -8.88
N THR A 48 -15.08 -0.37 -9.68
CA THR A 48 -14.98 1.10 -9.52
C THR A 48 -15.60 1.60 -8.22
N ALA A 49 -16.54 0.87 -7.61
CA ALA A 49 -17.08 1.21 -6.29
C ALA A 49 -16.11 0.85 -5.14
N ASP A 50 -15.26 -0.16 -5.33
CA ASP A 50 -14.35 -0.64 -4.29
C ASP A 50 -13.07 0.20 -4.22
N ILE A 51 -12.66 0.82 -5.33
CA ILE A 51 -11.45 1.68 -5.39
C ILE A 51 -11.61 2.96 -4.55
N GLU A 52 -12.84 3.36 -4.22
CA GLU A 52 -13.13 4.52 -3.36
C GLU A 52 -12.52 4.40 -1.96
N ILE A 53 -12.17 3.17 -1.53
CA ILE A 53 -11.45 2.89 -0.29
C ILE A 53 -10.05 3.54 -0.24
N LEU A 54 -9.48 3.84 -1.42
CA LEU A 54 -8.24 4.60 -1.58
C LEU A 54 -8.49 6.13 -1.56
N GLY A 55 -9.71 6.58 -1.25
CA GLY A 55 -10.07 7.99 -1.16
C GLY A 55 -9.75 8.75 -2.46
N LEU A 56 -8.96 9.82 -2.33
CA LEU A 56 -8.54 10.65 -3.45
C LEU A 56 -7.72 9.87 -4.46
N LEU A 57 -6.80 8.99 -4.05
CA LEU A 57 -6.03 8.15 -4.99
C LEU A 57 -6.98 7.29 -5.84
N GLY A 58 -7.99 6.68 -5.22
CA GLY A 58 -9.04 5.95 -5.93
C GLY A 58 -9.81 6.82 -6.91
N LYS A 59 -10.14 8.05 -6.51
CA LYS A 59 -10.77 9.04 -7.40
C LYS A 59 -9.88 9.41 -8.61
N LEU A 60 -8.56 9.49 -8.43
CA LEU A 60 -7.61 9.73 -9.54
C LEU A 60 -7.54 8.54 -10.50
N ALA A 61 -7.74 7.33 -9.97
CA ALA A 61 -7.66 6.05 -10.67
C ALA A 61 -9.03 5.52 -11.15
N ALA A 62 -10.12 6.28 -11.00
CA ALA A 62 -11.47 5.86 -11.42
C ALA A 62 -11.60 5.69 -12.95
N THR A 63 -10.70 6.31 -13.71
CA THR A 63 -10.50 6.11 -15.16
C THR A 63 -9.05 5.68 -15.40
N PRO A 64 -8.68 5.18 -16.59
CA PRO A 64 -7.28 4.96 -16.92
C PRO A 64 -6.42 6.17 -16.54
N ALA A 65 -5.26 5.92 -15.96
CA ALA A 65 -4.44 6.93 -15.32
C ALA A 65 -2.95 6.64 -15.53
N ILE A 66 -2.17 7.70 -15.73
CA ILE A 66 -0.70 7.67 -15.67
C ILE A 66 -0.31 8.44 -14.41
N PHE A 67 0.46 7.83 -13.53
CA PHE A 67 1.02 8.51 -12.36
C PHE A 67 2.52 8.70 -12.54
N GLU A 68 2.98 9.94 -12.38
CA GLU A 68 4.40 10.32 -12.39
C GLU A 68 4.72 10.98 -11.05
N PRO A 69 5.13 10.21 -10.03
CA PRO A 69 5.49 10.73 -8.72
C PRO A 69 6.90 11.28 -8.70
N PHE A 70 7.06 12.46 -8.11
CA PHE A 70 8.36 13.10 -7.93
C PHE A 70 8.74 13.16 -6.45
N ARG A 71 9.98 12.78 -6.12
CA ARG A 71 10.52 13.04 -4.77
C ARG A 71 10.81 14.52 -4.54
N ASN A 72 11.18 15.28 -5.56
CA ASN A 72 11.46 16.72 -5.47
C ASN A 72 10.36 17.53 -6.17
N PRO A 73 10.21 18.83 -5.90
CA PRO A 73 9.28 19.67 -6.67
C PRO A 73 9.55 19.56 -8.17
N ALA A 74 8.56 19.12 -8.94
CA ALA A 74 8.70 18.90 -10.38
C ALA A 74 9.03 20.21 -11.11
N SER A 75 10.07 20.18 -11.94
CA SER A 75 10.45 21.28 -12.81
C SER A 75 9.54 21.41 -14.01
N LYS A 76 9.63 22.55 -14.72
CA LYS A 76 8.93 22.76 -15.98
C LYS A 76 9.34 21.70 -17.01
N GLU A 77 10.63 21.40 -17.09
CA GLU A 77 11.20 20.44 -18.02
C GLU A 77 10.67 19.02 -17.72
N GLU A 78 10.66 18.61 -16.45
CA GLU A 78 10.11 17.31 -16.04
C GLU A 78 8.61 17.18 -16.36
N ILE A 79 7.81 18.23 -16.14
CA ILE A 79 6.37 18.20 -16.50
C ILE A 79 6.18 18.11 -18.03
N CYS A 80 7.00 18.82 -18.81
CA CYS A 80 6.99 18.69 -20.26
C CYS A 80 7.36 17.27 -20.71
N ASP A 81 8.32 16.62 -20.04
CA ASP A 81 8.69 15.24 -20.31
C ASP A 81 7.53 14.28 -19.98
N CYS A 82 6.82 14.47 -18.86
CA CYS A 82 5.63 13.68 -18.55
C CYS A 82 4.53 13.86 -19.61
N LEU A 83 4.31 15.09 -20.10
CA LEU A 83 3.36 15.36 -21.19
C LEU A 83 3.74 14.62 -22.47
N LEU A 84 5.04 14.61 -22.81
CA LEU A 84 5.55 13.88 -23.96
C LEU A 84 5.26 12.38 -23.85
N LYS A 85 5.57 11.77 -22.70
CA LYS A 85 5.22 10.36 -22.39
C LYS A 85 3.72 10.10 -22.56
N SER A 86 2.87 10.96 -21.98
CA SER A 86 1.41 10.83 -22.06
C SER A 86 0.89 10.86 -23.50
N LEU A 87 1.43 11.75 -24.34
CA LEU A 87 1.07 11.84 -25.75
C LEU A 87 1.52 10.62 -26.55
N GLU A 88 2.67 10.02 -26.22
CA GLU A 88 3.16 8.77 -26.83
C GLU A 88 2.24 7.58 -26.52
N VAL A 89 1.82 7.42 -25.27
CA VAL A 89 0.83 6.40 -24.86
C VAL A 89 -0.47 6.59 -25.63
N ARG A 90 -0.99 7.82 -25.64
CA ARG A 90 -2.21 8.15 -26.37
C ARG A 90 -2.08 7.80 -27.85
N GLY A 91 -0.94 8.10 -28.46
CA GLY A 91 -0.64 7.74 -29.84
C GLY A 91 -0.54 6.23 -30.07
N ALA A 92 -0.03 5.45 -29.11
CA ALA A 92 0.00 4.00 -29.17
C ALA A 92 -1.41 3.38 -29.09
N LEU A 93 -2.20 3.79 -28.10
CA LEU A 93 -3.58 3.36 -27.92
C LEU A 93 -4.43 3.68 -29.17
N GLN A 94 -4.30 4.89 -29.72
CA GLN A 94 -5.00 5.27 -30.95
C GLN A 94 -4.63 4.39 -32.16
N ARG A 95 -3.36 3.96 -32.28
CA ARG A 95 -2.93 3.06 -33.36
C ARG A 95 -3.51 1.66 -33.17
N GLU A 96 -3.56 1.16 -31.94
CA GLU A 96 -4.17 -0.12 -31.61
C GLU A 96 -5.68 -0.13 -31.87
N ALA A 97 -6.39 0.90 -31.40
CA ALA A 97 -7.81 1.12 -31.67
C ALA A 97 -8.16 1.13 -33.16
N LYS A 98 -7.36 1.85 -33.97
CA LYS A 98 -7.52 1.86 -35.43
C LYS A 98 -7.32 0.47 -36.04
N ARG A 99 -6.33 -0.30 -35.57
CA ARG A 99 -6.09 -1.68 -36.01
C ARG A 99 -7.27 -2.60 -35.68
N ASN A 100 -7.88 -2.41 -34.51
CA ASN A 100 -9.00 -3.20 -34.01
C ASN A 100 -10.38 -2.69 -34.49
N LYS A 101 -10.43 -1.62 -35.32
CA LYS A 101 -11.66 -0.94 -35.78
C LYS A 101 -12.62 -0.54 -34.65
N ASN A 102 -12.09 -0.28 -33.46
CA ASN A 102 -12.86 0.15 -32.30
C ASN A 102 -12.40 1.57 -31.90
N PRO A 103 -13.19 2.63 -32.14
CA PRO A 103 -12.81 3.99 -31.76
C PRO A 103 -12.70 4.11 -30.23
N ILE A 104 -11.56 4.60 -29.73
CA ILE A 104 -11.36 4.88 -28.30
C ILE A 104 -12.27 6.01 -27.86
N ALA A 105 -13.08 5.76 -26.84
CA ALA A 105 -13.84 6.82 -26.18
C ALA A 105 -12.90 7.71 -25.36
N THR A 106 -13.22 8.99 -25.17
CA THR A 106 -12.37 9.91 -24.37
C THR A 106 -12.13 9.38 -22.95
N ILE A 107 -13.09 8.64 -22.40
CA ILE A 107 -13.02 8.03 -21.06
C ILE A 107 -11.99 6.89 -20.95
N GLU A 108 -11.57 6.34 -22.08
CA GLU A 108 -10.55 5.28 -22.17
C GLU A 108 -9.14 5.86 -22.35
N THR A 109 -9.00 7.20 -22.51
CA THR A 109 -7.68 7.84 -22.60
C THR A 109 -7.11 8.09 -21.21
N PRO A 110 -5.91 7.58 -20.89
CA PRO A 110 -5.31 7.79 -19.59
C PRO A 110 -5.12 9.26 -19.24
N ARG A 111 -5.51 9.65 -18.03
CA ARG A 111 -5.22 10.98 -17.47
C ARG A 111 -3.85 10.97 -16.83
N LEU A 112 -3.00 11.94 -17.17
CA LEU A 112 -1.72 12.12 -16.53
C LEU A 112 -1.87 12.88 -15.20
N TRP A 113 -1.38 12.27 -14.12
CA TRP A 113 -1.29 12.85 -12.78
C TRP A 113 0.18 13.02 -12.40
N VAL A 114 0.65 14.26 -12.41
CA VAL A 114 1.98 14.62 -11.90
C VAL A 114 1.88 14.82 -10.39
N LEU A 115 2.45 13.91 -9.61
CA LEU A 115 2.43 14.00 -8.15
C LEU A 115 3.71 14.68 -7.67
N THR A 116 3.61 15.92 -7.20
CA THR A 116 4.77 16.71 -6.77
C THR A 116 4.62 17.15 -5.31
N PRO A 117 5.68 17.11 -4.48
CA PRO A 117 5.61 17.53 -3.09
C PRO A 117 5.10 18.97 -2.97
N THR A 118 5.62 19.86 -3.81
CA THR A 118 5.19 21.25 -3.91
C THR A 118 5.10 21.72 -5.36
N ALA A 119 4.31 22.77 -5.59
CA ALA A 119 4.19 23.44 -6.87
C ALA A 119 4.12 24.95 -6.62
N SER A 120 4.98 25.72 -7.28
CA SER A 120 4.98 27.18 -7.15
C SER A 120 3.89 27.82 -8.03
N GLN A 121 3.41 29.00 -7.63
CA GLN A 121 2.42 29.73 -8.42
C GLN A 121 2.94 30.09 -9.82
N THR A 122 4.24 30.38 -9.95
CA THR A 122 4.89 30.61 -11.25
C THR A 122 4.81 29.39 -12.15
N LEU A 123 5.07 28.19 -11.60
CA LEU A 123 4.99 26.92 -12.34
C LEU A 123 3.55 26.64 -12.79
N LEU A 124 2.59 26.71 -11.86
CA LEU A 124 1.17 26.46 -12.12
C LEU A 124 0.62 27.44 -13.17
N SER A 125 0.93 28.74 -13.03
CA SER A 125 0.52 29.77 -13.99
C SER A 125 1.15 29.55 -15.37
N GLY A 126 2.41 29.09 -15.42
CA GLY A 126 3.12 28.79 -16.66
C GLY A 126 2.44 27.70 -17.50
N PHE A 127 1.87 26.68 -16.85
CA PHE A 127 1.08 25.63 -17.49
C PHE A 127 -0.41 25.96 -17.62
N ARG A 128 -0.85 27.12 -17.12
CA ARG A 128 -2.28 27.47 -16.95
C ARG A 128 -3.03 26.38 -16.19
N ALA A 129 -2.40 25.79 -15.18
CA ALA A 129 -2.99 24.77 -14.34
C ALA A 129 -3.95 25.43 -13.34
N ILE A 130 -5.24 25.14 -13.43
CA ILE A 130 -6.30 25.81 -12.66
C ILE A 130 -6.98 24.86 -11.67
N GLU A 131 -7.39 25.39 -10.53
CA GLU A 131 -8.18 24.64 -9.55
C GLU A 131 -9.58 24.35 -10.10
N ASN A 132 -10.15 23.24 -9.65
CA ASN A 132 -11.52 22.88 -9.93
C ASN A 132 -12.30 22.80 -8.60
N PRO A 133 -13.43 23.52 -8.45
CA PRO A 133 -14.22 23.52 -7.21
C PRO A 133 -14.72 22.13 -6.76
N ASN A 134 -14.80 21.16 -7.67
CA ASN A 134 -15.22 19.78 -7.38
C ASN A 134 -14.07 18.89 -6.86
N TRP A 135 -12.89 19.46 -6.67
CA TRP A 135 -11.68 18.78 -6.20
C TRP A 135 -11.13 19.47 -4.96
N PRO A 136 -10.47 18.71 -4.06
CA PRO A 136 -9.81 19.31 -2.90
C PRO A 136 -8.66 20.23 -3.34
N ALA A 137 -8.24 21.10 -2.41
CA ALA A 137 -7.06 21.93 -2.59
C ALA A 137 -5.83 21.09 -2.97
N GLY A 138 -4.94 21.67 -3.78
CA GLY A 138 -3.74 20.98 -4.28
C GLY A 138 -3.91 20.25 -5.60
N ILE A 139 -5.11 20.23 -6.21
CA ILE A 139 -5.36 19.62 -7.53
C ILE A 139 -5.55 20.70 -8.59
N TYR A 140 -4.64 20.74 -9.57
CA TYR A 140 -4.62 21.73 -10.64
C TYR A 140 -4.72 21.06 -12.00
N PHE A 141 -5.67 21.47 -12.82
CA PHE A 141 -5.94 20.88 -14.14
C PHE A 141 -5.35 21.75 -15.25
N LEU A 142 -4.64 21.11 -16.19
CA LEU A 142 -4.26 21.75 -17.45
C LEU A 142 -5.48 21.76 -18.40
N ALA A 143 -5.30 22.36 -19.59
CA ALA A 143 -6.33 22.39 -20.62
C ALA A 143 -6.85 20.97 -20.96
N ASP A 144 -8.17 20.84 -21.16
CA ASP A 144 -8.89 19.56 -21.26
C ASP A 144 -8.28 18.58 -22.27
N TYR A 145 -7.80 19.05 -23.42
CA TYR A 145 -7.24 18.20 -24.47
C TYR A 145 -5.87 17.59 -24.15
N LEU A 146 -5.18 18.13 -23.13
CA LEU A 146 -3.95 17.54 -22.60
C LEU A 146 -4.25 16.39 -21.63
N ASN A 147 -5.46 16.35 -21.03
CA ASN A 147 -5.87 15.34 -20.05
C ASN A 147 -4.83 15.15 -18.93
N THR A 148 -4.34 16.27 -18.39
CA THR A 148 -3.26 16.30 -17.40
C THR A 148 -3.67 17.12 -16.18
N ALA A 149 -3.20 16.70 -15.00
CA ALA A 149 -3.31 17.46 -13.78
C ALA A 149 -2.03 17.36 -12.94
N ILE A 150 -1.76 18.41 -12.17
CA ILE A 150 -0.67 18.53 -11.21
C ILE A 150 -1.27 18.43 -9.81
N VAL A 151 -0.73 17.51 -9.00
CA VAL A 151 -1.10 17.29 -7.61
C VAL A 151 0.02 17.83 -6.73
N ALA A 152 -0.24 18.96 -6.06
CA ALA A 152 0.66 19.57 -5.09
C ALA A 152 0.41 18.97 -3.70
N ILE A 153 1.15 17.92 -3.35
CA ILE A 153 0.87 17.06 -2.19
C ILE A 153 0.80 17.84 -0.86
N HIS A 154 1.68 18.83 -0.65
CA HIS A 154 1.66 19.66 0.57
C HIS A 154 0.39 20.50 0.79
N GLN A 155 -0.43 20.69 -0.25
CA GLN A 155 -1.70 21.45 -0.16
C GLN A 155 -2.90 20.54 0.06
N LEU A 156 -2.73 19.22 -0.04
CA LEU A 156 -3.82 18.28 0.19
C LEU A 156 -4.31 18.40 1.64
N PRO A 157 -5.64 18.43 1.87
CA PRO A 157 -6.20 18.52 3.20
C PRO A 157 -5.80 17.31 4.03
N ARG A 158 -5.59 17.49 5.34
CA ARG A 158 -5.19 16.40 6.24
C ARG A 158 -6.40 15.59 6.69
N THR A 159 -6.87 14.70 5.81
CA THR A 159 -7.98 13.79 6.07
C THR A 159 -7.63 12.37 5.61
N PRO A 160 -8.36 11.33 6.07
CA PRO A 160 -8.15 9.95 5.62
C PRO A 160 -8.21 9.80 4.10
N GLU A 161 -9.05 10.59 3.42
CA GLU A 161 -9.23 10.53 1.96
C GLU A 161 -7.97 10.89 1.18
N THR A 162 -7.05 11.68 1.74
CA THR A 162 -5.81 12.07 1.05
C THR A 162 -4.57 11.37 1.59
N LEU A 163 -4.73 10.51 2.60
CA LEU A 163 -3.64 9.88 3.32
C LEU A 163 -2.64 9.21 2.39
N TRP A 164 -3.13 8.39 1.46
CA TRP A 164 -2.28 7.62 0.56
C TRP A 164 -1.41 8.48 -0.34
N LEU A 165 -1.88 9.66 -0.76
CA LEU A 165 -1.08 10.61 -1.54
C LEU A 165 -0.11 11.40 -0.66
N ARG A 166 -0.48 11.72 0.58
CA ARG A 166 0.41 12.42 1.54
C ARG A 166 1.59 11.57 2.00
N LEU A 167 1.47 10.24 1.99
CA LEU A 167 2.58 9.32 2.22
C LEU A 167 3.69 9.42 1.16
N LEU A 168 3.36 9.88 -0.06
CA LEU A 168 4.33 10.22 -1.11
C LEU A 168 4.91 11.63 -0.97
N GLY A 169 4.50 12.39 0.05
CA GLY A 169 4.98 13.74 0.31
C GLY A 169 6.43 13.77 0.80
N ARG A 170 6.84 14.94 1.30
CA ARG A 170 8.14 15.13 1.94
C ARG A 170 8.01 15.71 3.35
N GLU A 171 9.09 15.52 4.10
CA GLU A 171 9.34 16.13 5.40
C GLU A 171 8.12 15.99 6.32
N THR A 172 7.57 17.12 6.78
CA THR A 172 6.44 17.14 7.71
C THR A 172 5.17 16.53 7.16
N VAL A 173 4.97 16.53 5.83
CA VAL A 173 3.78 15.95 5.19
C VAL A 173 3.83 14.43 5.29
N GLN A 174 4.94 13.83 4.85
CA GLN A 174 5.15 12.38 4.91
C GLN A 174 5.19 11.91 6.36
N LYS A 175 5.89 12.65 7.23
CA LYS A 175 5.92 12.38 8.66
C LYS A 175 4.51 12.28 9.23
N ARG A 176 3.70 13.32 9.10
CA ARG A 176 2.32 13.32 9.65
C ARG A 176 1.46 12.22 9.05
N ALA A 177 1.62 11.91 7.76
CA ALA A 177 0.92 10.81 7.12
C ALA A 177 1.31 9.45 7.71
N ILE A 178 2.58 9.25 8.08
CA ILE A 178 3.04 8.05 8.80
C ILE A 178 2.43 7.98 10.22
N ASP A 179 2.37 9.09 10.97
CA ASP A 179 1.68 9.09 12.29
C ASP A 179 0.21 8.68 12.12
N GLU A 180 -0.45 9.18 11.09
CA GLU A 180 -1.85 8.86 10.82
C GLU A 180 -2.03 7.38 10.46
N LEU A 181 -1.18 6.85 9.58
CA LEU A 181 -1.17 5.44 9.17
C LEU A 181 -1.05 4.50 10.37
N GLU A 182 -0.17 4.82 11.33
CA GLU A 182 0.06 4.04 12.55
C GLU A 182 -1.16 4.06 13.50
N THR A 183 -1.96 5.12 13.46
CA THR A 183 -3.18 5.22 14.29
C THR A 183 -4.40 4.53 13.67
N LEU A 184 -4.30 4.03 12.43
CA LEU A 184 -5.40 3.32 11.80
C LEU A 184 -5.63 1.96 12.47
N PRO A 185 -6.89 1.48 12.53
CA PRO A 185 -7.20 0.13 13.00
C PRO A 185 -6.43 -0.93 12.20
N THR A 186 -6.01 -2.03 12.83
CA THR A 186 -5.21 -3.10 12.21
C THR A 186 -5.91 -3.78 11.01
N ASN A 187 -7.24 -3.67 10.92
CA ASN A 187 -8.03 -4.18 9.79
C ASN A 187 -8.29 -3.11 8.72
N TYR A 188 -7.64 -1.95 8.81
CA TYR A 188 -7.81 -0.89 7.82
C TYR A 188 -7.21 -1.34 6.48
N PRO A 189 -7.98 -1.28 5.38
CA PRO A 189 -7.53 -1.69 4.06
C PRO A 189 -6.17 -1.08 3.70
N PHE A 190 -5.27 -1.90 3.15
CA PHE A 190 -3.92 -1.50 2.70
C PHE A 190 -2.96 -0.99 3.77
N GLN A 191 -3.35 -0.91 5.04
CA GLN A 191 -2.45 -0.45 6.11
C GLN A 191 -1.21 -1.32 6.21
N GLN A 192 -1.41 -2.64 6.32
CA GLN A 192 -0.29 -3.59 6.46
C GLN A 192 0.62 -3.58 5.23
N ALA A 193 0.06 -3.66 4.02
CA ALA A 193 0.83 -3.61 2.77
C ALA A 193 1.66 -2.31 2.66
N THR A 194 1.07 -1.18 3.08
CA THR A 194 1.76 0.11 3.09
C THR A 194 2.89 0.15 4.12
N LEU A 195 2.68 -0.38 5.33
CA LEU A 195 3.72 -0.46 6.36
C LEU A 195 4.90 -1.33 5.88
N GLU A 196 4.63 -2.46 5.24
CA GLU A 196 5.67 -3.33 4.68
C GLU A 196 6.53 -2.60 3.64
N LEU A 197 5.92 -1.83 2.73
CA LEU A 197 6.63 -0.99 1.77
C LEU A 197 7.47 0.11 2.44
N LEU A 198 6.95 0.75 3.48
CA LEU A 198 7.68 1.74 4.26
C LEU A 198 8.87 1.12 5.01
N TYR A 199 8.72 -0.09 5.54
CA TYR A 199 9.82 -0.83 6.17
C TYR A 199 10.89 -1.21 5.16
N ASN A 200 10.51 -1.63 3.95
CA ASN A 200 11.46 -1.90 2.87
C ASN A 200 12.24 -0.64 2.45
N LEU A 201 11.55 0.51 2.35
CA LEU A 201 12.20 1.80 2.12
C LEU A 201 13.19 2.11 3.25
N GLN A 202 12.78 1.98 4.50
CA GLN A 202 13.62 2.22 5.68
C GLN A 202 14.89 1.36 5.66
N GLN A 203 14.76 0.06 5.40
CA GLN A 203 15.90 -0.85 5.31
C GLN A 203 16.83 -0.49 4.16
N THR A 204 16.28 -0.16 2.99
CA THR A 204 17.06 0.22 1.82
C THR A 204 17.86 1.49 2.08
N LEU A 205 17.26 2.49 2.71
CA LEU A 205 17.95 3.73 3.10
C LEU A 205 19.03 3.47 4.16
N GLN A 206 18.79 2.56 5.10
CA GLN A 206 19.76 2.16 6.13
C GLN A 206 20.97 1.43 5.53
N ILE A 207 20.75 0.47 4.63
CA ILE A 207 21.80 -0.28 3.92
C ILE A 207 22.68 0.67 3.08
N ASN A 208 22.04 1.62 2.38
CA ASN A 208 22.73 2.59 1.55
C ASN A 208 23.34 3.76 2.34
N LYS A 209 23.22 3.75 3.69
CA LYS A 209 23.77 4.77 4.60
C LYS A 209 23.42 6.19 4.16
N SER A 210 22.14 6.44 3.90
CA SER A 210 21.70 7.77 3.47
C SER A 210 22.18 8.86 4.44
N SER A 211 22.72 9.93 3.87
CA SER A 211 23.22 11.08 4.60
C SER A 211 22.19 12.20 4.71
N GLU A 212 21.06 12.10 4.01
CA GLU A 212 20.00 13.10 4.05
C GLU A 212 19.34 13.15 5.44
N PRO A 213 19.16 14.35 6.03
CA PRO A 213 18.52 14.50 7.33
C PRO A 213 17.12 13.89 7.39
N GLU A 214 16.35 14.07 6.32
CA GLU A 214 14.99 13.55 6.18
C GLU A 214 14.97 12.00 6.20
N ASP A 215 15.90 11.35 5.49
CA ASP A 215 16.01 9.89 5.47
C ASP A 215 16.41 9.33 6.85
N LYS A 216 17.31 10.03 7.57
CA LYS A 216 17.69 9.63 8.93
C LYS A 216 16.51 9.75 9.89
N GLU A 217 15.72 10.80 9.77
CA GLU A 217 14.49 10.97 10.55
C GLU A 217 13.48 9.86 10.23
N LEU A 218 13.27 9.54 8.95
CA LEU A 218 12.41 8.45 8.50
C LEU A 218 12.86 7.10 9.07
N ILE A 219 14.16 6.79 9.01
CA ILE A 219 14.74 5.58 9.56
C ILE A 219 14.50 5.49 11.07
N MET A 220 14.81 6.55 11.82
CA MET A 220 14.62 6.57 13.26
C MET A 220 13.16 6.42 13.66
N ARG A 221 12.26 7.02 12.88
CA ARG A 221 10.84 6.98 13.12
C ARG A 221 10.25 5.61 12.89
N LEU A 222 10.58 4.94 11.79
CA LEU A 222 10.03 3.63 11.42
C LEU A 222 10.68 2.46 12.20
N ALA A 223 11.88 2.64 12.73
CA ALA A 223 12.61 1.55 13.40
C ALA A 223 11.87 0.90 14.60
N PRO A 224 11.27 1.65 15.55
CA PRO A 224 10.51 1.05 16.65
C PRO A 224 9.30 0.24 16.16
N PHE A 225 8.61 0.74 15.14
CA PHE A 225 7.43 0.08 14.58
C PHE A 225 7.80 -1.21 13.86
N TYR A 226 8.84 -1.15 13.01
CA TYR A 226 9.36 -2.34 12.35
C TYR A 226 9.81 -3.42 13.35
N GLN A 227 10.48 -3.03 14.44
CA GLN A 227 10.89 -3.98 15.48
C GLN A 227 9.70 -4.61 16.19
N ARG A 228 8.67 -3.83 16.52
CA ARG A 228 7.45 -4.32 17.16
C ARG A 228 6.70 -5.29 16.25
N ASP A 229 6.48 -4.94 14.99
CA ASP A 229 5.75 -5.77 14.04
C ASP A 229 6.50 -7.07 13.76
N LYS A 230 7.84 -7.00 13.65
CA LYS A 230 8.68 -8.20 13.49
C LYS A 230 8.58 -9.14 14.69
N GLU A 231 8.57 -8.60 15.90
CA GLU A 231 8.43 -9.40 17.12
C GLU A 231 7.04 -10.02 17.25
N GLN A 232 5.99 -9.26 16.93
CA GLN A 232 4.63 -9.79 16.89
C GLN A 232 4.50 -10.91 15.85
N ALA A 233 5.03 -10.73 14.65
CA ALA A 233 5.04 -11.77 13.62
C ALA A 233 5.82 -13.02 14.06
N ARG A 234 6.90 -12.85 14.85
CA ARG A 234 7.65 -13.97 15.44
C ARG A 234 6.78 -14.75 16.43
N LEU A 235 6.13 -14.06 17.35
CA LEU A 235 5.25 -14.66 18.35
C LEU A 235 4.04 -15.36 17.72
N GLU A 236 3.39 -14.73 16.74
CA GLU A 236 2.28 -15.36 16.00
C GLU A 236 2.74 -16.60 15.22
N GLY A 237 3.95 -16.56 14.66
CA GLY A 237 4.54 -17.71 13.95
C GLY A 237 4.88 -18.87 14.90
N GLU A 238 5.36 -18.57 16.09
CA GLU A 238 5.63 -19.53 17.17
C GLU A 238 4.34 -20.18 17.66
N GLN A 239 3.33 -19.37 18.01
CA GLN A 239 2.02 -19.85 18.45
C GLN A 239 1.35 -20.74 17.40
N LYS A 240 1.25 -20.30 16.13
CA LYS A 240 0.70 -21.14 15.04
C LYS A 240 1.50 -22.43 14.83
N GLY A 241 2.80 -22.38 15.06
CA GLY A 241 3.69 -23.54 15.01
C GLY A 241 3.34 -24.59 16.06
N GLU A 242 3.14 -24.15 17.30
CA GLU A 242 2.76 -24.97 18.44
C GLU A 242 1.33 -25.49 18.34
N GLU A 243 0.35 -24.63 18.01
CA GLU A 243 -1.03 -25.04 17.75
C GLU A 243 -1.07 -26.20 16.75
N ARG A 244 -0.33 -26.06 15.64
CA ARG A 244 -0.25 -27.09 14.60
C ARG A 244 0.40 -28.38 15.12
N LEU A 245 1.38 -28.29 16.00
CA LEU A 245 2.02 -29.45 16.61
C LEU A 245 1.07 -30.15 17.59
N VAL A 246 0.48 -29.41 18.52
CA VAL A 246 -0.46 -29.89 19.53
C VAL A 246 -1.67 -30.54 18.86
N LEU A 247 -2.30 -29.88 17.88
CA LEU A 247 -3.41 -30.46 17.13
C LEU A 247 -3.02 -31.74 16.39
N ARG A 248 -1.79 -31.83 15.88
CA ARG A 248 -1.27 -33.06 15.26
C ARG A 248 -1.09 -34.18 16.28
N LEU A 249 -0.61 -33.87 17.49
CA LEU A 249 -0.47 -34.84 18.58
C LEU A 249 -1.84 -35.35 19.04
N ILE A 250 -2.80 -34.44 19.25
CA ILE A 250 -4.19 -34.77 19.60
C ILE A 250 -4.79 -35.69 18.54
N ASN A 251 -4.73 -35.30 17.26
CA ASN A 251 -5.27 -36.10 16.16
C ASN A 251 -4.60 -37.47 16.04
N ARG A 252 -3.29 -37.57 16.27
CA ARG A 252 -2.57 -38.85 16.25
C ARG A 252 -2.99 -39.78 17.39
N ARG A 253 -3.34 -39.22 18.54
CA ARG A 253 -3.63 -39.98 19.76
C ARG A 253 -5.09 -40.38 19.87
N PHE A 254 -6.00 -39.50 19.49
CA PHE A 254 -7.44 -39.66 19.69
C PHE A 254 -8.24 -39.75 18.39
N GLY A 255 -7.60 -39.56 17.23
CA GLY A 255 -8.30 -39.40 15.95
C GLY A 255 -8.91 -38.00 15.80
N GLU A 256 -9.87 -37.85 14.89
CA GLU A 256 -10.55 -36.57 14.68
C GLU A 256 -11.33 -36.12 15.92
N ILE A 257 -11.04 -34.91 16.40
CA ILE A 257 -11.75 -34.26 17.50
C ILE A 257 -12.77 -33.24 17.01
N LYS A 258 -13.71 -32.87 17.88
CA LYS A 258 -14.75 -31.87 17.58
C LYS A 258 -14.13 -30.51 17.29
N LEU A 259 -14.73 -29.77 16.35
CA LEU A 259 -14.29 -28.39 15.98
C LEU A 259 -14.20 -27.46 17.19
N SER A 260 -15.13 -27.57 18.15
CA SER A 260 -15.12 -26.77 19.38
C SER A 260 -13.89 -27.00 20.27
N LEU A 261 -13.23 -28.16 20.17
CA LEU A 261 -11.97 -28.41 20.88
C LEU A 261 -10.78 -27.85 20.11
N ILE A 262 -10.84 -27.89 18.78
CA ILE A 262 -9.82 -27.27 17.91
C ILE A 262 -9.78 -25.76 18.18
N GLU A 263 -10.93 -25.09 18.17
CA GLU A 263 -11.05 -23.65 18.45
C GLU A 263 -10.54 -23.30 19.85
N GLN A 264 -10.78 -24.15 20.85
CA GLN A 264 -10.28 -23.94 22.22
C GLN A 264 -8.77 -24.10 22.31
N VAL A 265 -8.18 -25.02 21.56
CA VAL A 265 -6.72 -25.18 21.49
C VAL A 265 -6.09 -23.98 20.77
N GLN A 266 -6.72 -23.50 19.69
CA GLN A 266 -6.26 -22.33 18.93
C GLN A 266 -6.38 -21.00 19.71
N SER A 267 -7.19 -20.96 20.77
CA SER A 267 -7.26 -19.79 21.65
C SER A 267 -6.23 -19.79 22.78
N LEU A 268 -5.45 -20.87 22.96
CA LEU A 268 -4.48 -20.97 24.04
C LEU A 268 -3.25 -20.10 23.77
N SER A 269 -2.65 -19.58 24.84
CA SER A 269 -1.32 -18.94 24.80
C SER A 269 -0.23 -19.97 24.49
N ILE A 270 0.96 -19.49 24.08
CA ILE A 270 2.15 -20.32 23.86
C ILE A 270 2.44 -21.19 25.10
N GLU A 271 2.50 -20.59 26.28
CA GLU A 271 2.76 -21.32 27.54
C GLU A 271 1.68 -22.40 27.82
N GLN A 272 0.41 -22.11 27.52
CA GLN A 272 -0.66 -23.10 27.67
C GLN A 272 -0.54 -24.23 26.64
N LEU A 273 -0.11 -23.94 25.41
CA LEU A 273 0.13 -24.95 24.36
C LEU A 273 1.30 -25.87 24.72
N GLU A 274 2.40 -25.32 25.24
CA GLU A 274 3.53 -26.10 25.76
C GLU A 274 3.09 -27.02 26.91
N ASN A 275 2.37 -26.48 27.90
CA ASN A 275 1.84 -27.26 29.02
C ASN A 275 0.86 -28.36 28.56
N LEU A 276 0.04 -28.06 27.55
CA LEU A 276 -0.85 -29.05 26.95
C LEU A 276 -0.06 -30.15 26.22
N ALA A 277 1.02 -29.80 25.52
CA ALA A 277 1.87 -30.77 24.83
C ALA A 277 2.46 -31.82 25.80
N ASP A 278 2.91 -31.37 26.98
CA ASP A 278 3.40 -32.26 28.04
C ASP A 278 2.27 -33.10 28.66
N ALA A 279 1.15 -32.45 29.05
CA ALA A 279 0.01 -33.13 29.66
C ALA A 279 -0.62 -34.20 28.73
N LEU A 280 -0.56 -33.98 27.41
CA LEU A 280 -1.05 -34.93 26.41
C LEU A 280 -0.37 -36.30 26.50
N LEU A 281 0.83 -36.41 27.06
CA LEU A 281 1.54 -37.67 27.25
C LEU A 281 0.83 -38.56 28.29
N ASP A 282 0.22 -37.95 29.30
CA ASP A 282 -0.41 -38.64 30.44
C ASP A 282 -1.91 -38.90 30.26
N PHE A 283 -2.57 -38.23 29.30
CA PHE A 283 -4.01 -38.46 29.07
C PHE A 283 -4.25 -39.93 28.67
N SER A 284 -5.45 -40.46 28.80
CA SER A 284 -5.82 -41.78 28.29
C SER A 284 -7.01 -41.72 27.32
N GLN A 285 -7.79 -40.65 27.39
CA GLN A 285 -9.01 -40.44 26.62
C GLN A 285 -9.25 -38.96 26.34
N VAL A 286 -10.12 -38.67 25.36
CA VAL A 286 -10.50 -37.29 25.00
C VAL A 286 -11.12 -36.53 26.19
N ALA A 287 -11.78 -37.21 27.12
CA ALA A 287 -12.36 -36.58 28.31
C ALA A 287 -11.30 -35.92 29.22
N ASP A 288 -10.05 -36.39 29.19
CA ASP A 288 -8.95 -35.79 29.97
C ASP A 288 -8.55 -34.43 29.36
N LEU A 289 -8.51 -34.35 28.02
CA LEU A 289 -8.32 -33.10 27.28
C LEU A 289 -9.45 -32.10 27.56
N GLU A 290 -10.70 -32.56 27.53
CA GLU A 290 -11.86 -31.71 27.86
C GLU A 290 -11.79 -31.17 29.28
N THR A 291 -11.30 -31.97 30.23
CA THR A 291 -11.15 -31.58 31.63
C THR A 291 -10.02 -30.57 31.80
N TRP A 292 -8.88 -30.79 31.14
CA TRP A 292 -7.74 -29.88 31.16
C TRP A 292 -8.10 -28.50 30.58
N LEU A 293 -8.76 -28.46 29.41
CA LEU A 293 -9.19 -27.20 28.78
C LEU A 293 -10.19 -26.42 29.65
N LYS A 294 -11.07 -27.12 30.39
CA LYS A 294 -11.97 -26.47 31.37
C LYS A 294 -11.19 -25.85 32.53
N GLN A 295 -10.16 -26.52 33.04
CA GLN A 295 -9.34 -26.00 34.14
C GLN A 295 -8.59 -24.72 33.74
N GLN A 296 -8.06 -24.66 32.52
CA GLN A 296 -7.40 -23.45 32.01
C GLN A 296 -8.34 -22.24 31.95
N LYS A 297 -9.57 -22.44 31.48
CA LYS A 297 -10.59 -21.38 31.45
C LYS A 297 -10.98 -20.83 32.82
N LEU A 298 -10.94 -21.66 33.87
CA LEU A 298 -11.23 -21.22 35.24
C LEU A 298 -10.11 -20.36 35.82
N GLN A 299 -8.84 -20.63 35.45
CA GLN A 299 -7.69 -19.86 35.95
C GLN A 299 -7.61 -18.46 35.33
N GLU A 300 -8.09 -18.27 34.10
CA GLU A 300 -8.15 -16.95 33.45
C GLU A 300 -9.22 -16.02 34.02
N THR A 301 -10.29 -16.53 34.63
CA THR A 301 -11.36 -15.70 35.23
C THR A 301 -11.04 -15.13 36.61
N ASP A 302 -10.00 -15.63 37.28
CA ASP A 302 -9.60 -15.23 38.64
C ASP A 302 -8.35 -14.33 38.67
N SER A 303 -7.82 -13.92 37.51
CA SER A 303 -6.68 -12.98 37.36
C SER A 303 -7.10 -11.65 36.74
#